data_AF-A0AA35PN17-F1
#
_entry.id   AF-A0AA35PN17-F1
#
_cell.length_a   1.000
_cell.length_b   1.000
_cell.length_c   1.000
_cell.angle_alpha   90.00
_cell.angle_beta   90.00
_cell.angle_gamma   90.00
#
_symmetry.space_group_name_H-M   'P 1'
#
loop_
_entity.id
_entity.type
_entity.pdbx_description
1 polymer ?
#
loop_
_entity_poly.entity_id
_entity_poly.type
_entity_poly.pdbx_seq_one_letter_code
_entity_poly.pdbx_strand_id
1 'polypeptide(L)'
;MWNCESFNGTKSIEDQHLCHDFHLVLSIFSLLYLIICFPIGLCYNALLVLVNLYNKATMTMPDVYFVNIAIAGLIINAIAPMYLLGPASTKWAIWSFNNEVYITLLILFNVSSLVIMYSTTLLSLDYYIERALPRTYMSSVYNTKHVCGFIWGGAMLTSFSSLLFYVCNHVSTKIIECSKMQNKEAADAIMVFIGYVVPAIAVLYALVLILRIRKEATPLDQDTGRLDPSVHRLLIATVCTQFTLWTPYYVTLLVNTLTSMQGKVTDENYTRVLHFTKGLSKFLAFSSSFVMPLLYRYINKNFPIKLRRLLKKLHCGNQGCSHERTVVQQVIT
;
A
#
# COMPACT_ATOMS: atom_id res chain seq x y z
N MET A 1 -21.44 14.57 -6.13
CA MET A 1 -22.84 14.34 -6.51
C MET A 1 -22.83 13.70 -7.90
N TRP A 2 -23.22 12.43 -8.01
CA TRP A 2 -23.58 11.82 -9.30
C TRP A 2 -25.08 12.07 -9.48
N ASN A 3 -25.45 13.11 -10.22
CA ASN A 3 -26.79 13.15 -10.78
C ASN A 3 -26.63 12.71 -12.25
N CYS A 4 -27.00 11.47 -12.59
CA CYS A 4 -27.30 11.12 -13.99
C CYS A 4 -28.67 11.74 -14.37
N GLU A 5 -28.98 12.96 -13.91
CA GLU A 5 -30.18 13.68 -14.30
C GLU A 5 -29.86 14.63 -15.45
N SER A 6 -30.67 14.50 -16.49
CA SER A 6 -30.62 15.24 -17.74
C SER A 6 -30.70 16.74 -17.50
N PHE A 7 -29.60 17.46 -17.73
CA PHE A 7 -29.67 18.90 -17.97
C PHE A 7 -29.72 19.13 -19.48
N ASN A 8 -30.95 19.39 -19.96
CA ASN A 8 -31.35 19.86 -21.30
C ASN A 8 -30.25 19.89 -22.37
N GLY A 9 -30.20 18.83 -23.17
CA GLY A 9 -29.44 18.75 -24.41
C GLY A 9 -29.47 17.30 -24.87
N THR A 10 -30.07 17.03 -26.02
CA THR A 10 -30.15 15.72 -26.69
C THR A 10 -28.86 14.92 -26.52
N LYS A 11 -28.86 13.96 -25.60
CA LYS A 11 -27.82 12.93 -25.46
C LYS A 11 -28.40 11.57 -25.78
N SER A 12 -27.56 10.74 -26.38
CA SER A 12 -27.92 9.41 -26.85
C SER A 12 -28.32 8.51 -25.67
N ILE A 13 -29.27 7.60 -25.89
CA ILE A 13 -29.70 6.58 -24.91
C ILE A 13 -28.49 5.73 -24.46
N GLU A 14 -27.47 5.58 -25.32
CA GLU A 14 -26.22 4.86 -25.05
C GLU A 14 -25.41 5.50 -23.90
N ASP A 15 -25.35 6.83 -23.83
CA ASP A 15 -24.60 7.55 -22.79
C ASP A 15 -25.20 7.34 -21.39
N GLN A 16 -26.53 7.25 -21.32
CA GLN A 16 -27.25 7.05 -20.06
C GLN A 16 -27.16 5.60 -19.57
N HIS A 17 -27.20 4.63 -20.50
CA HIS A 17 -26.97 3.22 -20.20
C HIS A 17 -25.55 2.98 -19.65
N LEU A 18 -24.54 3.62 -20.26
CA LEU A 18 -23.15 3.54 -19.81
C LEU A 18 -22.92 4.13 -18.40
N CYS A 19 -23.61 5.23 -18.04
CA CYS A 19 -23.60 5.81 -16.67
C CYS A 19 -24.09 4.78 -15.65
N HIS A 20 -25.18 4.08 -15.99
CA HIS A 20 -25.82 3.10 -15.12
C HIS A 20 -24.98 1.83 -14.95
N ASP A 21 -24.41 1.32 -16.05
CA ASP A 21 -23.57 0.12 -16.04
C ASP A 21 -22.30 0.34 -15.21
N PHE A 22 -21.61 1.47 -15.39
CA PHE A 22 -20.43 1.81 -14.59
C PHE A 22 -20.75 1.95 -13.11
N HIS A 23 -21.88 2.55 -12.77
CA HIS A 23 -22.33 2.65 -11.40
C HIS A 23 -22.60 1.26 -10.78
N LEU A 24 -23.31 0.40 -11.52
CA LEU A 24 -23.67 -0.93 -11.06
C LEU A 24 -22.42 -1.80 -10.84
N VAL A 25 -21.47 -1.75 -11.77
CA VAL A 25 -20.17 -2.43 -11.67
C VAL A 25 -19.39 -1.97 -10.44
N LEU A 26 -19.23 -0.67 -10.23
CA LEU A 26 -18.54 -0.15 -9.03
C LEU A 26 -19.25 -0.57 -7.74
N SER A 27 -20.58 -0.56 -7.71
CA SER A 27 -21.36 -0.99 -6.55
C SER A 27 -21.16 -2.47 -6.23
N ILE A 28 -21.15 -3.34 -7.25
CA ILE A 28 -20.89 -4.78 -7.07
C ILE A 28 -19.48 -5.00 -6.53
N PHE A 29 -18.48 -4.33 -7.12
CA PHE A 29 -17.10 -4.43 -6.64
C PHE A 29 -16.96 -3.97 -5.19
N SER A 30 -17.54 -2.83 -4.82
CA SER A 30 -17.54 -2.34 -3.44
C SER A 30 -18.14 -3.37 -2.47
N LEU A 31 -19.27 -3.98 -2.82
CA LEU A 31 -19.95 -4.96 -1.98
C LEU A 31 -19.14 -6.25 -1.84
N LEU A 32 -18.56 -6.75 -2.94
CA LEU A 32 -17.65 -7.89 -2.93
C LEU A 32 -16.42 -7.62 -2.06
N TYR A 33 -15.85 -6.41 -2.14
CA TYR A 33 -14.72 -6.04 -1.30
C TYR A 33 -15.09 -6.04 0.18
N LEU A 34 -16.24 -5.47 0.55
CA LEU A 34 -16.67 -5.41 1.95
C LEU A 34 -16.96 -6.80 2.53
N ILE A 35 -17.56 -7.70 1.76
CA ILE A 35 -17.93 -9.03 2.25
C ILE A 35 -16.72 -9.98 2.28
N ILE A 36 -15.82 -9.87 1.30
CA ILE A 36 -14.74 -10.85 1.09
C ILE A 36 -13.38 -10.24 1.43
N CYS A 37 -13.00 -9.17 0.73
CA CYS A 37 -11.65 -8.61 0.82
C CYS A 37 -11.34 -7.96 2.16
N PHE A 38 -12.29 -7.24 2.75
CA PHE A 38 -12.14 -6.56 4.03
C PHE A 38 -11.85 -7.53 5.19
N PRO A 39 -12.66 -8.58 5.45
CA PRO A 39 -12.35 -9.51 6.55
C PRO A 39 -11.06 -10.30 6.31
N ILE A 40 -10.79 -10.69 5.06
CA ILE A 40 -9.55 -11.36 4.67
C ILE A 40 -8.35 -10.44 4.95
N GLY A 41 -8.40 -9.21 4.47
CA GLY A 41 -7.35 -8.21 4.67
C GLY A 41 -7.11 -7.93 6.15
N LEU A 42 -8.17 -7.71 6.93
CA LEU A 42 -8.07 -7.51 8.37
C LEU A 42 -7.41 -8.70 9.07
N CYS A 43 -7.90 -9.91 8.81
CA CYS A 43 -7.39 -11.14 9.43
C CYS A 43 -5.92 -11.37 9.11
N TYR A 44 -5.53 -11.33 7.84
CA TYR A 44 -4.16 -11.65 7.46
C TYR A 44 -3.14 -10.57 7.81
N ASN A 45 -3.49 -9.29 7.69
CA ASN A 45 -2.59 -8.23 8.14
C ASN A 45 -2.40 -8.29 9.65
N ALA A 46 -3.48 -8.46 10.43
CA ALA A 46 -3.38 -8.58 11.88
C ALA A 46 -2.54 -9.80 12.27
N LEU A 47 -2.79 -10.96 11.64
CA LEU A 47 -2.02 -12.18 11.87
C LEU A 47 -0.54 -11.99 11.57
N LEU A 48 -0.21 -11.32 10.45
CA LEU A 48 1.17 -11.04 10.05
C LEU A 48 1.90 -10.16 11.08
N VAL A 49 1.23 -9.13 11.59
CA VAL A 49 1.74 -8.26 12.65
C VAL A 49 1.93 -9.06 13.95
N LEU A 50 0.90 -9.80 14.40
CA LEU A 50 0.93 -10.63 15.60
C LEU A 50 2.08 -11.65 15.58
N VAL A 51 2.18 -12.45 14.51
CA VAL A 51 3.18 -13.52 14.40
C VAL A 51 4.61 -12.98 14.49
N ASN A 52 4.90 -11.81 13.92
CA ASN A 52 6.23 -11.21 13.99
C ASN A 52 6.46 -10.48 15.32
N LEU A 53 5.45 -9.82 15.91
CA LEU A 53 5.55 -9.18 17.22
C LEU A 53 5.70 -10.16 18.38
N TYR A 54 5.21 -11.40 18.27
CA TYR A 54 5.43 -12.45 19.28
C TYR A 54 6.78 -13.17 19.11
N ASN A 55 7.38 -13.08 17.92
CA ASN A 55 8.65 -13.74 17.59
C ASN A 55 9.77 -12.72 17.33
N LYS A 56 9.80 -11.61 18.07
CA LYS A 56 10.76 -10.48 17.88
C LYS A 56 12.22 -10.92 17.84
N ALA A 57 12.60 -11.92 18.64
CA ALA A 57 13.97 -12.42 18.71
C ALA A 57 14.44 -13.12 17.42
N THR A 58 13.51 -13.64 16.61
CA THR A 58 13.81 -14.31 15.33
C THR A 58 13.39 -13.47 14.12
N MET A 59 13.13 -12.18 14.33
CA MET A 59 12.64 -11.29 13.30
C MET A 59 13.79 -10.87 12.40
N THR A 60 13.64 -11.08 11.10
CA THR A 60 14.63 -10.69 10.10
C THR A 60 14.34 -9.28 9.57
N MET A 61 15.31 -8.72 8.85
CA MET A 61 15.17 -7.45 8.12
C MET A 61 13.89 -7.37 7.26
N PRO A 62 13.65 -8.31 6.32
CA PRO A 62 12.42 -8.32 5.53
C PRO A 62 11.14 -8.36 6.36
N ASP A 63 11.15 -9.10 7.47
CA ASP A 63 9.98 -9.20 8.36
C ASP A 63 9.56 -7.84 8.93
N VAL A 64 10.52 -6.94 9.19
CA VAL A 64 10.22 -5.57 9.66
C VAL A 64 9.47 -4.77 8.59
N TYR A 65 9.93 -4.81 7.35
CA TYR A 65 9.24 -4.15 6.25
C TYR A 65 7.86 -4.75 6.00
N PHE A 66 7.72 -6.07 6.03
CA PHE A 66 6.41 -6.71 5.89
C PHE A 66 5.44 -6.35 7.01
N VAL A 67 5.91 -6.23 8.26
CA VAL A 67 5.09 -5.72 9.36
C VAL A 67 4.71 -4.26 9.12
N ASN A 68 5.64 -3.42 8.65
CA ASN A 68 5.37 -2.01 8.37
C ASN A 68 4.29 -1.84 7.28
N ILE A 69 4.43 -2.61 6.20
CA ILE A 69 3.45 -2.69 5.11
C ILE A 69 2.10 -3.22 5.62
N ALA A 70 2.10 -4.22 6.51
CA ALA A 70 0.88 -4.78 7.08
C ALA A 70 0.14 -3.76 7.97
N ILE A 71 0.86 -2.95 8.75
CA ILE A 71 0.27 -1.87 9.55
C ILE A 71 -0.40 -0.84 8.63
N ALA A 72 0.29 -0.38 7.59
CA ALA A 72 -0.32 0.50 6.60
C ALA A 72 -1.51 -0.17 5.87
N GLY A 73 -1.43 -1.48 5.60
CA GLY A 73 -2.52 -2.27 5.04
C GLY A 73 -3.75 -2.36 5.96
N LEU A 74 -3.56 -2.46 7.29
CA LEU A 74 -4.67 -2.39 8.26
C LEU A 74 -5.36 -1.03 8.22
N ILE A 75 -4.58 0.04 8.14
CA ILE A 75 -5.10 1.39 8.01
C ILE A 75 -5.92 1.53 6.71
N ILE A 76 -5.39 1.05 5.59
CA ILE A 76 -6.10 1.02 4.30
C ILE A 76 -7.41 0.22 4.41
N ASN A 77 -7.38 -0.94 5.07
CA ASN A 77 -8.58 -1.72 5.30
C ASN A 77 -9.60 -0.99 6.19
N ALA A 78 -9.16 -0.24 7.20
CA ALA A 78 -10.06 0.53 8.07
C ALA A 78 -10.73 1.70 7.32
N ILE A 79 -10.01 2.38 6.41
CA ILE A 79 -10.57 3.48 5.62
C ILE A 79 -11.41 3.01 4.42
N ALA A 80 -11.16 1.81 3.88
CA ALA A 80 -11.83 1.32 2.68
C ALA A 80 -13.36 1.30 2.82
N PRO A 81 -13.97 0.79 3.91
CA PRO A 81 -15.41 0.88 4.12
C PRO A 81 -15.94 2.30 4.10
N MET A 82 -15.22 3.25 4.70
CA MET A 82 -15.62 4.65 4.73
C MET A 82 -15.63 5.27 3.33
N TYR A 83 -14.70 4.87 2.46
CA TYR A 83 -14.65 5.29 1.06
C TYR A 83 -15.69 4.59 0.18
N LEU A 84 -15.93 3.29 0.41
CA LEU A 84 -16.82 2.46 -0.40
C LEU A 84 -18.31 2.59 -0.03
N LEU A 85 -18.62 3.08 1.19
CA LEU A 85 -19.96 3.38 1.69
C LEU A 85 -20.23 4.90 1.83
N GLY A 86 -19.27 5.73 1.43
CA GLY A 86 -19.35 7.18 1.56
C GLY A 86 -20.32 7.87 0.58
N PRO A 87 -20.39 9.21 0.60
CA PRO A 87 -21.27 10.01 -0.26
C PRO A 87 -21.01 9.85 -1.77
N ALA A 88 -19.86 9.28 -2.15
CA ALA A 88 -19.49 8.99 -3.53
C ALA A 88 -20.07 7.65 -4.05
N SER A 89 -20.59 6.79 -3.17
CA SER A 89 -21.28 5.53 -3.50
C SER A 89 -22.78 5.78 -3.58
N THR A 90 -23.25 6.06 -4.78
CA THR A 90 -24.51 6.76 -5.05
C THR A 90 -25.79 5.91 -4.97
N LYS A 91 -25.73 4.68 -4.43
CA LYS A 91 -26.92 3.90 -4.05
C LYS A 91 -27.06 3.66 -2.54
N TRP A 92 -25.97 3.75 -1.77
CA TRP A 92 -25.93 3.41 -0.35
C TRP A 92 -25.03 4.38 0.41
N ALA A 93 -25.24 5.69 0.23
CA ALA A 93 -24.59 6.69 1.06
C ALA A 93 -25.18 6.61 2.47
N ILE A 94 -24.71 5.65 3.27
CA ILE A 94 -25.17 5.44 4.63
C ILE A 94 -24.71 6.61 5.52
N TRP A 95 -23.63 7.30 5.13
CA TRP A 95 -23.00 8.37 5.90
C TRP A 95 -22.69 9.62 5.05
N SER A 96 -23.11 10.79 5.55
CA SER A 96 -22.58 12.09 5.13
C SER A 96 -21.40 12.47 6.03
N PHE A 97 -20.20 12.59 5.45
CA PHE A 97 -19.01 13.01 6.22
C PHE A 97 -18.98 14.52 6.42
N ASN A 98 -18.64 14.96 7.63
CA ASN A 98 -18.11 16.32 7.84
C ASN A 98 -16.80 16.47 7.05
N ASN A 99 -16.48 17.70 6.62
CA ASN A 99 -15.28 17.98 5.82
C ASN A 99 -13.98 17.51 6.53
N GLU A 100 -13.94 17.58 7.86
CA GLU A 100 -12.81 17.12 8.68
C GLU A 100 -12.57 15.61 8.59
N VAL A 101 -13.63 14.79 8.59
CA VAL A 101 -13.50 13.33 8.49
C VAL A 101 -13.01 12.95 7.10
N TYR A 102 -13.51 13.62 6.05
CA TYR A 102 -13.04 13.40 4.69
C TYR A 102 -11.54 13.74 4.53
N ILE A 103 -11.10 14.87 5.07
CA ILE A 103 -9.69 15.27 5.07
C ILE A 103 -8.84 14.24 5.82
N THR A 104 -9.30 13.78 6.99
CA THR A 104 -8.60 12.76 7.78
C THR A 104 -8.44 11.45 7.01
N LEU A 105 -9.51 10.97 6.37
CA LEU A 105 -9.45 9.76 5.54
C LEU A 105 -8.47 9.92 4.36
N LEU A 106 -8.39 11.12 3.77
CA LEU A 106 -7.46 11.43 2.69
C LEU A 106 -6.00 11.46 3.17
N ILE A 107 -5.71 12.06 4.34
CA ILE A 107 -4.38 11.99 4.99
C ILE A 107 -4.00 10.52 5.14
N LEU A 108 -4.89 9.75 5.74
CA LEU A 108 -4.60 8.39 6.16
C LEU A 108 -4.38 7.46 4.95
N PHE A 109 -5.12 7.69 3.85
CA PHE A 109 -4.89 7.03 2.57
C PHE A 109 -3.51 7.37 1.99
N ASN A 110 -3.16 8.66 1.91
CA ASN A 110 -1.90 9.12 1.32
C ASN A 110 -0.69 8.65 2.13
N VAL A 111 -0.75 8.77 3.46
CA VAL A 111 0.30 8.29 4.36
C VAL A 111 0.51 6.79 4.17
N SER A 112 -0.57 6.00 4.17
CA SER A 112 -0.45 4.54 4.01
C SER A 112 0.11 4.17 2.64
N SER A 113 -0.30 4.87 1.59
CA SER A 113 0.23 4.71 0.24
C SER A 113 1.75 4.92 0.21
N LEU A 114 2.23 6.06 0.73
CA LEU A 114 3.65 6.39 0.80
C LEU A 114 4.41 5.34 1.63
N VAL A 115 3.90 4.99 2.81
CA VAL A 115 4.53 4.00 3.68
C VAL A 115 4.72 2.67 2.95
N ILE A 116 3.71 2.18 2.22
CA ILE A 116 3.83 0.90 1.53
C ILE A 116 4.82 0.99 0.35
N MET A 117 4.76 2.06 -0.45
CA MET A 117 5.64 2.24 -1.61
C MET A 117 7.11 2.36 -1.18
N TYR A 118 7.40 3.20 -0.18
CA TYR A 118 8.76 3.36 0.35
C TYR A 118 9.25 2.10 1.08
N SER A 119 8.40 1.42 1.85
CA SER A 119 8.79 0.17 2.51
C SER A 119 9.14 -0.93 1.50
N THR A 120 8.37 -1.03 0.41
CA THR A 120 8.62 -1.99 -0.67
C THR A 120 9.90 -1.65 -1.44
N THR A 121 10.16 -0.36 -1.62
CA THR A 121 11.39 0.16 -2.26
C THR A 121 12.63 -0.15 -1.43
N LEU A 122 12.61 0.20 -0.14
CA LEU A 122 13.72 -0.04 0.77
C LEU A 122 13.94 -1.54 0.99
N LEU A 123 12.88 -2.33 1.09
CA LEU A 123 12.97 -3.78 1.11
C LEU A 123 13.72 -4.34 -0.12
N SER A 124 13.50 -3.77 -1.30
CA SER A 124 14.20 -4.18 -2.54
C SER A 124 15.67 -3.78 -2.54
N LEU A 125 15.98 -2.58 -2.04
CA LEU A 125 17.34 -2.06 -1.94
C LEU A 125 18.16 -2.81 -0.89
N ASP A 126 17.63 -2.99 0.31
CA ASP A 126 18.31 -3.69 1.40
C ASP A 126 18.57 -5.16 1.03
N TYR A 127 17.64 -5.80 0.34
CA TYR A 127 17.85 -7.13 -0.21
C TYR A 127 18.99 -7.19 -1.23
N TYR A 128 19.08 -6.18 -2.11
CA TYR A 128 20.21 -6.06 -3.02
C TYR A 128 21.53 -5.89 -2.26
N ILE A 129 21.58 -5.00 -1.26
CA ILE A 129 22.79 -4.73 -0.49
C ILE A 129 23.25 -6.01 0.24
N GLU A 130 22.33 -6.76 0.84
CA GLU A 130 22.61 -8.05 1.46
C GLU A 130 23.20 -9.05 0.44
N ARG A 131 22.72 -9.02 -0.81
CA ARG A 131 23.23 -9.87 -1.89
C ARG A 131 24.61 -9.44 -2.40
N ALA A 132 24.88 -8.14 -2.47
CA ALA A 132 26.12 -7.58 -3.00
C ALA A 132 27.26 -7.54 -1.97
N LEU A 133 26.95 -7.36 -0.68
CA LEU A 133 27.92 -7.27 0.42
C LEU A 133 27.57 -8.18 1.61
N PRO A 134 27.61 -9.52 1.42
CA PRO A 134 27.21 -10.48 2.46
C PRO A 134 28.11 -10.46 3.73
N ARG A 135 29.34 -9.92 3.64
CA ARG A 135 30.30 -9.92 4.77
C ARG A 135 30.32 -8.65 5.63
N THR A 136 29.70 -7.57 5.18
CA THR A 136 29.78 -6.25 5.84
C THR A 136 28.42 -5.70 6.26
N TYR A 137 27.32 -6.17 5.65
CA TYR A 137 26.00 -5.63 5.91
C TYR A 137 25.35 -6.31 7.13
N MET A 138 25.80 -5.91 8.33
CA MET A 138 25.02 -6.05 9.57
C MET A 138 23.88 -5.03 9.56
N SER A 139 22.91 -5.21 8.66
CA SER A 139 21.65 -4.49 8.78
C SER A 139 20.93 -5.03 10.01
N SER A 140 21.18 -4.36 11.13
CA SER A 140 20.60 -4.70 12.41
C SER A 140 19.13 -4.34 12.37
N VAL A 141 18.25 -5.29 12.75
CA VAL A 141 16.79 -5.12 12.85
C VAL A 141 16.40 -3.81 13.54
N TYR A 142 17.26 -3.33 14.44
CA TYR A 142 17.14 -2.02 15.09
C TYR A 142 17.19 -0.83 14.11
N ASN A 143 18.15 -0.81 13.18
CA ASN A 143 18.29 0.26 12.19
C ASN A 143 17.04 0.35 11.29
N THR A 144 16.48 -0.79 10.88
CA THR A 144 15.29 -0.80 10.02
C THR A 144 14.01 -0.40 10.73
N LYS A 145 13.91 -0.59 12.06
CA LYS A 145 12.81 0.00 12.83
C LYS A 145 12.87 1.53 12.81
N HIS A 146 14.06 2.11 12.93
CA HIS A 146 14.25 3.56 12.81
C HIS A 146 13.94 4.07 11.41
N VAL A 147 14.40 3.36 10.37
CA VAL A 147 14.06 3.67 8.97
C VAL A 147 12.55 3.65 8.78
N CYS A 148 11.84 2.61 9.24
CA CYS A 148 10.38 2.56 9.18
C CYS A 148 9.74 3.75 9.92
N GLY A 149 10.25 4.12 11.10
CA GLY A 149 9.80 5.31 11.82
C GLY A 149 9.98 6.61 11.04
N PHE A 150 11.11 6.77 10.36
CA PHE A 150 11.37 7.91 9.49
C PHE A 150 10.42 7.95 8.28
N ILE A 151 10.12 6.79 7.68
CA ILE A 151 9.13 6.70 6.59
C ILE A 151 7.76 7.20 7.07
N TRP A 152 7.31 6.79 8.26
CA TRP A 152 6.05 7.28 8.82
C TRP A 152 6.06 8.80 9.03
N GLY A 153 7.13 9.34 9.62
CA GLY A 153 7.28 10.78 9.82
C GLY A 153 7.27 11.56 8.51
N GLY A 154 8.06 11.11 7.52
CA GLY A 154 8.11 11.72 6.19
C GLY A 154 6.79 11.62 5.43
N ALA A 155 6.09 10.49 5.52
CA ALA A 155 4.79 10.28 4.90
C ALA A 155 3.71 11.20 5.52
N MET A 156 3.71 11.35 6.84
CA MET A 156 2.83 12.28 7.56
C MET A 156 3.10 13.73 7.15
N LEU A 157 4.36 14.15 7.15
CA LEU A 157 4.76 15.51 6.78
C LEU A 157 4.38 15.85 5.33
N THR A 158 4.64 14.93 4.40
CA THR A 158 4.32 15.10 2.98
C THR A 158 2.82 15.17 2.75
N SER A 159 2.05 14.29 3.40
CA SER A 159 0.59 14.24 3.29
C SER A 159 -0.06 15.49 3.89
N PHE A 160 0.43 15.94 5.05
CA PHE A 160 -0.04 17.16 5.70
C PHE A 160 0.27 18.40 4.86
N SER A 161 1.48 18.52 4.33
CA SER A 161 1.88 19.66 3.48
C SER A 161 0.99 19.75 2.24
N SER A 162 0.75 18.63 1.56
CA SER A 162 -0.12 18.55 0.37
C SER A 162 -1.56 19.00 0.69
N LEU A 163 -2.03 18.75 1.91
CA LEU A 163 -3.37 19.11 2.36
C LEU A 163 -3.52 20.55 2.81
N LEU A 164 -2.49 21.16 3.40
CA LEU A 164 -2.50 22.59 3.67
C LEU A 164 -2.69 23.37 2.37
N PHE A 165 -2.03 22.95 1.29
CA PHE A 165 -2.26 23.52 -0.05
C PHE A 165 -3.69 23.29 -0.55
N TYR A 166 -4.29 22.13 -0.27
CA TYR A 166 -5.67 21.82 -0.65
C TYR A 166 -6.71 22.65 0.12
N VAL A 167 -6.59 22.73 1.45
CA VAL A 167 -7.56 23.43 2.33
C VAL A 167 -7.49 24.94 2.15
N CYS A 168 -6.28 25.50 2.02
CA CYS A 168 -6.08 26.93 1.77
C CYS A 168 -6.81 27.39 0.49
N ASN A 169 -6.85 26.54 -0.54
CA ASN A 169 -7.55 26.80 -1.79
C ASN A 169 -9.08 26.65 -1.71
N HIS A 170 -9.63 25.91 -0.74
CA HIS A 170 -11.08 25.65 -0.66
C HIS A 170 -11.83 26.59 0.29
N VAL A 171 -11.16 27.14 1.31
CA VAL A 171 -11.82 27.90 2.40
C VAL A 171 -11.68 29.43 2.24
N SER A 172 -10.72 29.94 1.47
CA SER A 172 -10.50 31.39 1.39
C SER A 172 -11.28 32.06 0.24
N THR A 173 -12.51 32.49 0.53
CA THR A 173 -13.30 33.36 -0.37
C THR A 173 -13.00 34.85 -0.19
N LYS A 174 -12.12 35.21 0.75
CA LYS A 174 -11.74 36.60 1.04
C LYS A 174 -10.27 36.66 1.44
N ILE A 175 -9.40 36.81 0.45
CA ILE A 175 -8.22 37.70 0.41
C ILE A 175 -7.61 37.50 -0.99
N ILE A 176 -8.04 38.39 -1.87
CA ILE A 176 -7.35 38.95 -3.04
C ILE A 176 -6.03 38.23 -3.42
N GLU A 177 -6.07 37.52 -4.55
CA GLU A 177 -4.91 37.11 -5.37
C GLU A 177 -3.79 36.26 -4.75
N CYS A 178 -4.12 35.17 -4.04
CA CYS A 178 -3.12 34.17 -3.66
C CYS A 178 -3.12 32.96 -4.62
N SER A 179 -2.56 33.14 -5.83
CA SER A 179 -2.02 32.07 -6.70
C SER A 179 -2.92 30.84 -7.02
N LYS A 180 -4.07 31.14 -7.63
CA LYS A 180 -4.71 30.46 -8.79
C LYS A 180 -4.22 29.04 -9.16
N MET A 181 -4.97 27.98 -8.81
CA MET A 181 -4.96 26.59 -9.34
C MET A 181 -3.63 25.81 -9.37
N GLN A 182 -2.48 26.46 -9.54
CA GLN A 182 -1.14 25.94 -9.67
C GLN A 182 -0.68 25.21 -8.40
N ASN A 183 -1.15 25.60 -7.22
CA ASN A 183 -0.74 24.97 -5.95
C ASN A 183 -1.37 23.59 -5.71
N LYS A 184 -2.63 23.37 -6.13
CA LYS A 184 -3.27 22.04 -6.01
C LYS A 184 -2.65 21.07 -7.02
N GLU A 185 -2.50 21.51 -8.26
CA GLU A 185 -1.88 20.69 -9.30
C GLU A 185 -0.40 20.40 -8.98
N ALA A 186 0.33 21.37 -8.42
CA ALA A 186 1.68 21.16 -7.92
C ALA A 186 1.71 20.17 -6.75
N ALA A 187 0.78 20.25 -5.79
CA ALA A 187 0.72 19.30 -4.68
C ALA A 187 0.43 17.87 -5.16
N ASP A 188 -0.53 17.70 -6.08
CA ASP A 188 -0.84 16.40 -6.68
C ASP A 188 0.34 15.87 -7.52
N ALA A 189 1.02 16.75 -8.29
CA ALA A 189 2.22 16.39 -9.05
C ALA A 189 3.39 15.99 -8.14
N ILE A 190 3.62 16.71 -7.05
CA ILE A 190 4.63 16.39 -6.03
C ILE A 190 4.29 15.04 -5.40
N MET A 191 3.02 14.77 -5.10
CA MET A 191 2.56 13.49 -4.56
C MET A 191 2.78 12.33 -5.55
N VAL A 192 2.55 12.53 -6.84
CA VAL A 192 2.86 11.52 -7.88
C VAL A 192 4.38 11.29 -7.97
N PHE A 193 5.16 12.37 -7.96
CA PHE A 193 6.61 12.29 -8.08
C PHE A 193 7.24 11.56 -6.87
N ILE A 194 6.93 12.02 -5.67
CA ILE A 194 7.44 11.45 -4.41
C ILE A 194 6.83 10.07 -4.15
N GLY A 195 5.52 9.91 -4.36
CA GLY A 195 4.81 8.69 -4.01
C GLY A 195 4.97 7.54 -4.99
N TYR A 196 5.31 7.81 -6.26
CA TYR A 196 5.38 6.77 -7.29
C TYR A 196 6.66 6.82 -8.12
N VAL A 197 7.02 7.96 -8.70
CA VAL A 197 8.15 8.04 -9.64
C VAL A 197 9.47 7.71 -8.94
N VAL A 198 9.72 8.31 -7.78
CA VAL A 198 10.95 8.05 -7.00
C VAL A 198 11.03 6.58 -6.54
N PRO A 199 10.00 6.00 -5.89
CA PRO A 199 9.94 4.57 -5.58
C PRO A 199 10.15 3.67 -6.80
N ALA A 200 9.52 3.97 -7.94
CA ALA A 200 9.59 3.16 -9.15
C ALA A 200 11.00 3.09 -9.72
N ILE A 201 11.68 4.25 -9.83
CA ILE A 201 13.05 4.32 -10.33
C ILE A 201 14.00 3.56 -9.40
N ALA A 202 13.88 3.77 -8.09
CA ALA A 202 14.72 3.09 -7.10
C ALA A 202 14.55 1.57 -7.13
N VAL A 203 13.32 1.07 -7.25
CA VAL A 203 13.04 -0.36 -7.39
C VAL A 203 13.54 -0.91 -8.71
N LEU A 204 13.32 -0.21 -9.83
CA LEU A 204 13.82 -0.64 -11.13
C LEU A 204 15.36 -0.76 -11.10
N TYR A 205 16.02 0.23 -10.50
CA TYR A 205 17.46 0.20 -10.28
C TYR A 205 17.90 -1.01 -9.45
N ALA A 206 17.24 -1.26 -8.31
CA ALA A 206 17.51 -2.44 -7.47
C ALA A 206 17.33 -3.75 -8.25
N LEU A 207 16.25 -3.89 -9.02
CA LEU A 207 15.97 -5.08 -9.82
C LEU A 207 17.02 -5.30 -10.92
N VAL A 208 17.41 -4.25 -11.64
CA VAL A 208 18.46 -4.32 -12.66
C VAL A 208 19.78 -4.79 -12.05
N LEU A 209 20.16 -4.23 -10.91
CA LEU A 209 21.37 -4.63 -10.20
C LEU A 209 21.33 -6.09 -9.73
N ILE A 210 20.20 -6.54 -9.19
CA ILE A 210 20.02 -7.95 -8.80
C ILE A 210 20.17 -8.88 -10.02
N LEU A 211 19.62 -8.49 -11.18
CA LEU A 211 19.77 -9.26 -12.43
C LEU A 211 21.21 -9.28 -12.92
N ARG A 212 21.98 -8.20 -12.75
CA ARG A 212 23.40 -8.12 -13.11
C ARG A 212 24.24 -9.09 -12.27
N ILE A 213 24.12 -9.03 -10.95
CA ILE A 213 24.83 -9.95 -10.03
C ILE A 213 24.55 -11.40 -10.39
N ARG A 214 23.29 -11.73 -10.73
CA ARG A 214 22.91 -13.09 -11.12
C ARG A 214 23.54 -13.54 -12.43
N LYS A 215 23.78 -12.63 -13.38
CA LYS A 215 24.45 -12.96 -14.65
C LYS A 215 25.95 -13.14 -14.49
N GLU A 216 26.56 -12.43 -13.54
CA GLU A 216 28.00 -12.48 -13.27
C GLU A 216 28.41 -13.64 -12.35
N ALA A 217 27.47 -14.20 -11.57
CA ALA A 217 27.73 -15.36 -10.72
C ALA A 217 28.08 -16.61 -11.55
N THR A 218 29.38 -16.90 -11.67
CA THR A 218 29.94 -18.13 -12.24
C THR A 218 29.57 -19.38 -11.41
N PRO A 219 29.44 -20.57 -12.04
CA PRO A 219 28.91 -21.78 -11.41
C PRO A 219 29.70 -22.31 -10.20
N LEU A 220 30.93 -21.83 -9.95
CA LEU A 220 31.73 -22.24 -8.79
C LEU A 220 31.40 -21.49 -7.48
N ASP A 221 30.62 -20.41 -7.52
CA ASP A 221 30.24 -19.63 -6.31
C ASP A 221 28.88 -20.09 -5.73
N GLN A 222 28.38 -21.26 -6.16
CA GLN A 222 27.06 -21.78 -5.79
C GLN A 222 26.96 -22.31 -4.34
N ASP A 223 28.08 -22.52 -3.65
CA ASP A 223 28.12 -23.38 -2.46
C ASP A 223 28.18 -22.65 -1.11
N THR A 224 28.42 -21.33 -1.06
CA THR A 224 28.73 -20.63 0.21
C THR A 224 27.72 -19.59 0.71
N GLY A 225 26.55 -19.43 0.08
CA GLY A 225 25.61 -18.41 0.58
C GLY A 225 24.33 -18.21 -0.22
N ARG A 226 23.68 -19.31 -0.62
CA ARG A 226 22.43 -19.23 -1.37
C ARG A 226 21.28 -18.85 -0.43
N LEU A 227 21.03 -17.55 -0.27
CA LEU A 227 19.80 -17.06 0.36
C LEU A 227 18.59 -17.76 -0.30
N ASP A 228 17.66 -18.25 0.53
CA ASP A 228 16.59 -19.17 0.11
C ASP A 228 15.83 -18.60 -1.10
N PRO A 229 15.76 -19.30 -2.25
CA PRO A 229 15.08 -18.81 -3.46
C PRO A 229 13.60 -18.47 -3.24
N SER A 230 13.02 -18.91 -2.13
CA SER A 230 11.71 -18.49 -1.63
C SER A 230 11.64 -17.00 -1.33
N VAL A 231 12.67 -16.43 -0.67
CA VAL A 231 12.72 -15.02 -0.26
C VAL A 231 12.85 -14.12 -1.47
N HIS A 232 13.71 -14.46 -2.43
CA HIS A 232 13.84 -13.72 -3.68
C HIS A 232 12.52 -13.66 -4.46
N ARG A 233 11.85 -14.81 -4.60
CA ARG A 233 10.56 -14.90 -5.29
C ARG A 233 9.48 -14.10 -4.56
N LEU A 234 9.48 -14.13 -3.23
CA LEU A 234 8.56 -13.34 -2.41
C LEU A 234 8.77 -11.86 -2.68
N LEU A 235 10.01 -11.39 -2.70
CA LEU A 235 10.34 -9.99 -2.93
C LEU A 235 9.91 -9.50 -4.30
N ILE A 236 10.26 -10.23 -5.37
CA ILE A 236 9.84 -9.88 -6.73
C ILE A 236 8.31 -9.88 -6.82
N ALA A 237 7.64 -10.91 -6.30
CA ALA A 237 6.18 -10.98 -6.32
C ALA A 237 5.55 -9.79 -5.58
N THR A 238 6.04 -9.50 -4.37
CA THR A 238 5.63 -8.35 -3.56
C THR A 238 5.79 -7.04 -4.30
N VAL A 239 6.97 -6.79 -4.89
CA VAL A 239 7.26 -5.59 -5.67
C VAL A 239 6.33 -5.48 -6.87
N CYS A 240 6.29 -6.50 -7.73
CA CYS A 240 5.48 -6.47 -8.95
C CYS A 240 4.00 -6.27 -8.63
N THR A 241 3.47 -6.98 -7.64
CA THR A 241 2.08 -6.84 -7.24
C THR A 241 1.79 -5.46 -6.66
N GLN A 242 2.66 -4.93 -5.79
CA GLN A 242 2.46 -3.62 -5.21
C GLN A 242 2.44 -2.53 -6.27
N PHE A 243 3.42 -2.49 -7.16
CA PHE A 243 3.43 -1.50 -8.23
C PHE A 243 2.25 -1.69 -9.17
N THR A 244 1.89 -2.92 -9.56
CA THR A 244 0.74 -3.18 -10.44
C THR A 244 -0.57 -2.68 -9.85
N LEU A 245 -0.79 -2.85 -8.54
CA LEU A 245 -2.02 -2.43 -7.87
C LEU A 245 -2.10 -0.91 -7.65
N TRP A 246 -0.96 -0.22 -7.48
CA TRP A 246 -0.92 1.22 -7.22
C TRP A 246 -0.71 2.08 -8.47
N THR A 247 -0.13 1.51 -9.54
CA THR A 247 0.11 2.23 -10.81
C THR A 247 -1.17 2.90 -11.34
N PRO A 248 -2.33 2.21 -11.42
CA PRO A 248 -3.54 2.81 -11.97
C PRO A 248 -3.96 4.06 -11.18
N TYR A 249 -3.79 4.04 -9.86
CA TYR A 249 -4.12 5.16 -8.99
C TYR A 249 -3.23 6.38 -9.28
N TYR A 250 -1.91 6.19 -9.30
CA TYR A 250 -0.97 7.28 -9.55
C TYR A 250 -1.02 7.80 -10.99
N VAL A 251 -1.25 6.93 -11.97
CA VAL A 251 -1.45 7.32 -13.37
C VAL A 251 -2.73 8.15 -13.51
N THR A 252 -3.82 7.73 -12.87
CA THR A 252 -5.08 8.48 -12.93
C THR A 252 -4.97 9.83 -12.22
N LEU A 253 -4.21 9.89 -11.12
CA LEU A 253 -3.89 11.15 -10.44
C LEU A 253 -3.08 12.07 -11.36
N LEU A 254 -2.03 11.55 -12.00
CA LEU A 254 -1.21 12.29 -12.96
C LEU A 254 -2.01 12.83 -14.15
N VAL A 255 -2.85 11.98 -14.76
CA VAL A 255 -3.70 12.37 -15.88
C VAL A 255 -4.65 13.49 -15.46
N ASN A 256 -5.27 13.36 -14.28
CA ASN A 256 -6.13 14.40 -13.74
C ASN A 256 -5.37 15.72 -13.57
N THR A 257 -4.16 15.66 -13.04
CA THR A 257 -3.32 16.84 -12.83
C THR A 257 -2.94 17.52 -14.13
N LEU A 258 -2.50 16.74 -15.13
CA LEU A 258 -2.15 17.26 -16.45
C LEU A 258 -3.36 17.86 -17.17
N THR A 259 -4.54 17.24 -17.10
CA THR A 259 -5.76 17.78 -17.71
C THR A 259 -6.18 19.10 -17.09
N SER A 260 -6.03 19.23 -15.77
CA SER A 260 -6.36 20.45 -15.03
C SER A 260 -5.39 21.58 -15.37
N MET A 261 -4.08 21.28 -15.45
CA MET A 261 -3.06 22.26 -15.85
C MET A 261 -3.21 22.76 -17.29
N GLN A 262 -3.65 21.89 -18.21
CA GLN A 262 -3.81 22.25 -19.63
C GLN A 262 -5.09 23.05 -19.91
N GLY A 263 -5.99 23.23 -18.93
CA GLY A 263 -7.26 23.95 -19.12
C GLY A 263 -8.14 23.37 -20.24
N LYS A 264 -7.94 22.08 -20.56
CA LYS A 264 -8.56 21.45 -21.73
C LYS A 264 -10.06 21.25 -21.44
N VAL A 265 -10.93 21.86 -22.24
CA VAL A 265 -12.38 21.60 -22.17
C VAL A 265 -12.56 20.11 -22.42
N THR A 266 -12.99 19.43 -21.37
CA THR A 266 -12.98 17.99 -21.31
C THR A 266 -14.36 17.51 -21.73
N ASP A 267 -14.44 16.70 -22.78
CA ASP A 267 -15.70 16.09 -23.20
C ASP A 267 -16.35 15.31 -22.05
N GLU A 268 -17.68 15.32 -21.97
CA GLU A 268 -18.43 14.72 -20.87
C GLU A 268 -18.24 13.20 -20.82
N ASN A 269 -18.00 12.58 -21.98
CA ASN A 269 -17.65 11.16 -22.05
C ASN A 269 -16.26 10.89 -21.47
N TYR A 270 -15.29 11.79 -21.68
CA TYR A 270 -13.96 11.66 -21.08
C TYR A 270 -14.00 11.87 -19.56
N THR A 271 -14.75 12.85 -19.06
CA THR A 271 -14.89 13.05 -17.61
C THR A 271 -15.56 11.84 -16.95
N ARG A 272 -16.58 11.25 -17.57
CA ARG A 272 -17.25 10.03 -17.10
C ARG A 272 -16.29 8.84 -17.02
N VAL A 273 -15.53 8.58 -18.09
CA VAL A 273 -14.51 7.52 -18.12
C VAL A 273 -13.45 7.76 -17.06
N LEU A 274 -12.92 8.98 -16.93
CA LEU A 274 -11.95 9.32 -15.88
C LEU A 274 -12.49 9.06 -14.48
N HIS A 275 -13.75 9.39 -14.20
CA HIS A 275 -14.35 9.13 -12.89
C HIS A 275 -14.49 7.64 -12.60
N PHE A 276 -14.91 6.84 -13.58
CA PHE A 276 -14.93 5.38 -13.47
C PHE A 276 -13.53 4.80 -13.24
N THR A 277 -12.54 5.23 -14.03
CA THR A 277 -11.15 4.83 -13.89
C THR A 277 -10.58 5.23 -12.53
N LYS A 278 -10.92 6.40 -11.98
CA LYS A 278 -10.56 6.80 -10.61
C LYS A 278 -11.14 5.83 -9.56
N GLY A 279 -12.40 5.44 -9.72
CA GLY A 279 -13.06 4.47 -8.84
C GLY A 279 -12.36 3.11 -8.87
N LEU A 280 -12.15 2.57 -10.08
CA LEU A 280 -11.48 1.29 -10.28
C LEU A 280 -10.02 1.31 -9.80
N SER A 281 -9.31 2.42 -10.02
CA SER A 281 -7.92 2.58 -9.57
C SER A 281 -7.81 2.61 -8.05
N LYS A 282 -8.74 3.29 -7.37
CA LYS A 282 -8.81 3.25 -5.89
C LYS A 282 -9.12 1.85 -5.38
N PHE A 283 -10.00 1.11 -6.07
CA PHE A 283 -10.30 -0.27 -5.72
C PHE A 283 -9.07 -1.18 -5.82
N LEU A 284 -8.28 -1.04 -6.88
CA LEU A 284 -7.01 -1.75 -7.05
C LEU A 284 -6.01 -1.38 -5.94
N ALA A 285 -5.92 -0.10 -5.58
CA ALA A 285 -5.09 0.34 -4.45
C ALA A 285 -5.54 -0.29 -3.11
N PHE A 286 -6.84 -0.32 -2.82
CA PHE A 286 -7.38 -1.00 -1.63
C PHE A 286 -7.05 -2.50 -1.62
N SER A 287 -7.07 -3.13 -2.79
CA SER A 287 -6.77 -4.55 -2.93
C SER A 287 -5.35 -4.93 -2.51
N SER A 288 -4.41 -3.99 -2.58
CA SER A 288 -3.04 -4.21 -2.11
C SER A 288 -2.98 -4.64 -0.63
N SER A 289 -3.93 -4.17 0.18
CA SER A 289 -3.99 -4.49 1.60
C SER A 289 -4.19 -5.98 1.87
N PHE A 290 -5.00 -6.69 1.08
CA PHE A 290 -5.26 -8.12 1.30
C PHE A 290 -4.33 -9.04 0.50
N VAL A 291 -3.88 -8.60 -0.68
CA VAL A 291 -3.01 -9.43 -1.55
C VAL A 291 -1.61 -9.58 -0.94
N MET A 292 -1.07 -8.53 -0.31
CA MET A 292 0.29 -8.55 0.22
C MET A 292 0.49 -9.61 1.34
N PRO A 293 -0.36 -9.70 2.37
CA PRO A 293 -0.25 -10.76 3.37
C PRO A 293 -0.45 -12.17 2.81
N LEU A 294 -1.30 -12.34 1.80
CA LEU A 294 -1.50 -13.63 1.13
C LEU A 294 -0.24 -14.08 0.40
N LEU A 295 0.43 -13.16 -0.31
CA LEU A 295 1.73 -13.42 -0.94
C LEU A 295 2.78 -13.80 0.10
N TYR A 296 2.87 -13.06 1.21
CA TYR A 296 3.79 -13.38 2.29
C TYR A 296 3.52 -14.76 2.88
N ARG A 297 2.26 -15.11 3.17
CA ARG A 297 1.89 -16.43 3.70
C ARG A 297 2.24 -17.56 2.72
N TYR A 298 1.96 -17.38 1.42
CA TYR A 298 2.09 -18.44 0.43
C TYR A 298 3.55 -18.68 0.04
N ILE A 299 4.36 -17.62 -0.07
CA ILE A 299 5.72 -17.73 -0.57
C ILE A 299 6.75 -17.87 0.56
N ASN A 300 6.48 -17.33 1.76
CA ASN A 300 7.38 -17.46 2.89
C ASN A 300 7.26 -18.83 3.57
N LYS A 301 8.23 -19.71 3.31
CA LYS A 301 8.33 -21.05 3.94
C LYS A 301 8.41 -20.99 5.47
N ASN A 302 8.90 -19.89 6.05
CA ASN A 302 9.06 -19.74 7.49
C ASN A 302 7.78 -19.31 8.21
N PHE A 303 6.79 -18.78 7.48
CA PHE A 303 5.57 -18.26 8.10
C PHE A 303 4.74 -19.33 8.81
N PRO A 304 4.48 -20.52 8.25
CA PRO A 304 3.76 -21.59 8.95
C PRO A 304 4.44 -22.03 10.24
N ILE A 305 5.78 -22.04 10.26
CA ILE A 305 6.58 -22.41 11.43
C ILE A 305 6.40 -21.34 12.53
N LYS A 306 6.53 -20.06 12.17
CA LYS A 306 6.30 -18.94 13.10
C LYS A 306 4.87 -18.92 13.64
N LEU A 307 3.88 -19.21 12.79
CA LEU A 307 2.47 -19.31 13.16
C LEU A 307 2.21 -20.46 14.13
N ARG A 308 2.78 -21.66 13.88
CA ARG A 308 2.66 -22.80 14.79
C ARG A 308 3.26 -22.50 16.16
N ARG A 309 4.39 -21.78 16.24
CA ARG A 309 4.96 -21.33 17.51
C ARG A 309 4.04 -20.37 18.26
N LEU A 310 3.40 -19.44 17.55
CA LEU A 310 2.42 -18.53 18.14
C LEU A 310 1.23 -19.31 18.71
N LEU A 311 0.65 -20.22 17.93
CA LEU A 311 -0.49 -21.04 18.36
C LEU A 311 -0.14 -21.89 19.57
N LYS A 312 1.05 -22.52 19.60
CA LYS A 312 1.54 -23.26 20.76
C LYS A 312 1.64 -22.36 22.00
N LYS A 313 2.21 -21.16 21.88
CA LYS A 313 2.31 -20.22 23.00
C LYS A 313 0.95 -19.72 23.50
N LEU A 314 0.00 -19.45 22.60
CA LEU A 314 -1.37 -19.06 22.97
C LEU A 314 -2.09 -20.22 23.67
N HIS A 315 -1.89 -21.45 23.21
CA HIS A 315 -2.45 -22.64 23.84
C HIS A 315 -1.84 -22.92 25.23
N CYS A 316 -0.52 -22.79 25.38
CA CYS A 316 0.17 -22.88 26.67
C CYS A 316 -0.09 -21.69 27.61
N GLY A 317 -0.53 -20.54 27.10
CA GLY A 317 -1.01 -19.44 27.94
C GLY A 317 -2.39 -19.71 28.54
N ASN A 318 -3.18 -20.59 27.90
CA ASN A 318 -4.53 -20.96 28.34
C ASN A 318 -4.57 -22.28 29.13
N GLN A 319 -3.61 -23.18 28.88
CA GLN A 319 -3.30 -24.32 29.72
C GLN A 319 -1.93 -24.06 30.37
N GLY A 320 -1.94 -23.56 31.60
CA GLY A 320 -0.71 -23.34 32.35
C GLY A 320 0.11 -24.64 32.38
N CYS A 321 1.28 -24.63 31.76
CA CYS A 321 2.19 -25.76 31.79
C CYS A 321 3.51 -25.41 32.45
N SER A 322 3.86 -26.30 33.37
CA SER A 322 5.11 -26.42 34.10
C SER A 322 6.33 -26.29 33.20
N HIS A 323 7.32 -25.61 33.77
CA HIS A 323 8.69 -25.47 33.32
C HIS A 323 9.28 -26.82 32.86
N GLU A 324 9.43 -27.01 31.54
CA GLU A 324 10.29 -28.07 31.02
C GLU A 324 11.74 -27.58 31.20
N ARG A 325 12.39 -28.06 32.26
CA ARG A 325 13.83 -27.86 32.49
C ARG A 325 14.57 -28.47 31.30
N THR A 326 15.33 -27.63 30.61
CA THR A 326 16.41 -28.05 29.74
C THR A 326 17.37 -28.90 30.57
N VAL A 327 17.28 -30.22 30.42
CA VAL A 327 18.34 -31.15 30.82
C VAL A 327 19.52 -30.88 29.89
N VAL A 328 20.39 -29.95 30.28
CA VAL A 328 21.77 -29.94 29.78
C VAL A 328 22.46 -31.08 30.50
N GLN A 329 22.43 -32.23 29.84
CA GLN A 329 23.13 -33.42 30.29
C GLN A 329 24.63 -33.15 30.25
N GLN A 330 25.24 -33.19 31.44
CA GLN A 330 26.66 -33.42 31.62
C GLN A 330 27.07 -34.69 30.88
N VAL A 331 27.99 -34.56 29.92
CA VAL A 331 29.00 -35.56 29.55
C VAL A 331 30.06 -34.75 28.75
N ILE A 332 31.37 -34.75 28.97
CA ILE A 332 32.31 -35.74 29.50
C ILE A 332 33.44 -34.98 30.22
N THR A 333 33.94 -35.64 31.27
CA THR A 333 35.20 -35.46 32.03
C THR A 333 36.41 -34.98 31.25
#